data_AF-A0A655FWA4-F1
#
_entry.id   AF-A0A655FWA4-F1
#
_cell.length_a   1.000
_cell.length_b   1.000
_cell.length_c   1.000
_cell.angle_alpha   90.00
_cell.angle_beta   90.00
_cell.angle_gamma   90.00
#
_symmetry.space_group_name_H-M   'P 1'
#
loop_
_entity.id
_entity.type
_entity.pdbx_description
1 polymer ?
#
loop_
_entity_poly.entity_id
_entity_poly.type
_entity_poly.pdbx_seq_one_letter_code
_entity_poly.pdbx_strand_id
1 'polypeptide(L)'
;MAREKVLIDPAHDFGKNTFHGLLLLRHVADLVMTGWPVLMALSNKDVVGETLGVDLTERLEGTLAATALAAAAGARMFRVHEVAATRRVLEMVASIQGVRPPTRTVRGLA
;
A
#
# COMPACT_ATOMS: atom_id res chain seq x y z
N MET A 1 16.76 -21.63 -1.89
CA MET A 1 15.46 -21.06 -2.27
C MET A 1 15.68 -20.13 -3.46
N ALA A 2 14.81 -20.17 -4.47
CA ALA A 2 14.94 -19.26 -5.60
C ALA A 2 14.58 -17.83 -5.17
N ARG A 3 15.27 -16.82 -5.71
CA ARG A 3 15.15 -15.42 -5.27
C ARG A 3 13.72 -14.89 -5.42
N GLU A 4 13.02 -15.34 -6.46
CA GLU A 4 11.64 -14.99 -6.76
C GLU A 4 10.60 -15.54 -5.76
N LYS A 5 11.00 -16.42 -4.83
CA LYS A 5 10.11 -17.02 -3.82
C LYS A 5 10.17 -16.33 -2.45
N VAL A 6 10.88 -15.22 -2.33
CA VAL A 6 11.05 -14.48 -1.08
C VAL A 6 10.49 -13.07 -1.23
N LEU A 7 9.75 -12.62 -0.22
CA LEU A 7 9.27 -11.25 -0.08
C LEU A 7 9.81 -10.65 1.21
N ILE A 8 10.02 -9.34 1.21
CA ILE A 8 10.23 -8.57 2.43
C ILE A 8 8.86 -8.13 2.96
N ASP A 9 8.59 -8.41 4.23
CA ASP A 9 7.46 -7.83 4.98
C ASP A 9 8.03 -7.07 6.19
N PRO A 10 7.85 -5.74 6.28
CA PRO A 10 8.35 -4.96 7.42
C PRO A 10 7.53 -5.18 8.70
N ALA A 11 6.45 -5.96 8.66
CA ALA A 11 5.64 -6.42 9.77
C ALA A 11 5.11 -5.25 10.63
N HIS A 12 4.16 -4.49 10.09
CA HIS A 12 3.48 -3.41 10.81
C HIS A 12 2.76 -3.94 12.05
N ASP A 13 2.91 -3.22 13.16
CA ASP A 13 2.36 -3.51 14.49
C ASP A 13 2.91 -4.79 15.17
N PHE A 14 3.97 -5.40 14.64
CA PHE A 14 4.70 -6.46 15.35
C PHE A 14 5.80 -5.84 16.22
N GLY A 15 5.45 -5.53 17.48
CA GLY A 15 6.35 -4.88 18.45
C GLY A 15 6.72 -3.44 18.07
N LYS A 16 5.97 -2.83 17.14
CA LYS A 16 6.19 -1.48 16.62
C LYS A 16 5.06 -0.58 17.08
N ASN A 17 5.40 0.63 17.53
CA ASN A 17 4.40 1.67 17.79
C ASN A 17 4.06 2.43 16.49
N THR A 18 3.09 3.32 16.56
CA THR A 18 2.65 4.13 15.42
C THR A 18 3.77 4.94 14.78
N PHE A 19 4.72 5.51 15.54
CA PHE A 19 5.85 6.22 14.97
C PHE A 19 6.74 5.31 14.10
N HIS A 20 7.00 4.08 14.55
CA HIS A 20 7.75 3.10 13.77
C HIS A 20 6.98 2.70 12.50
N GLY A 21 5.67 2.51 12.58
CA GLY A 21 4.82 2.21 11.42
C GLY A 21 4.83 3.32 10.37
N LEU A 22 4.69 4.58 10.81
CA LEU A 22 4.79 5.75 9.92
C LEU A 22 6.19 5.90 9.31
N LEU A 23 7.24 5.60 10.07
CA LEU A 23 8.61 5.63 9.55
C LEU A 23 8.81 4.57 8.44
N LEU A 24 8.31 3.36 8.64
CA LEU A 24 8.35 2.32 7.60
C LEU A 24 7.63 2.76 6.33
N LEU A 25 6.46 3.39 6.45
CA LEU A 25 5.71 3.94 5.31
C LEU A 25 6.46 5.07 4.59
N ARG A 26 7.15 5.94 5.33
CA ARG A 26 7.98 7.00 4.77
C ARG A 26 9.18 6.47 3.98
N HIS A 27 9.69 5.31 4.36
CA HIS A 27 10.92 4.70 3.81
C HIS A 27 10.65 3.41 3.02
N VAL A 28 9.45 3.23 2.45
CA VAL A 28 9.14 2.05 1.61
C VAL A 28 10.12 1.92 0.44
N ALA A 29 10.55 3.04 -0.15
CA ALA A 29 11.52 3.03 -1.25
C ALA A 29 12.84 2.36 -0.85
N ASP A 30 13.31 2.56 0.39
CA ASP A 30 14.55 1.94 0.89
C ASP A 30 14.43 0.40 0.94
N LEU A 31 13.25 -0.10 1.33
CA LEU A 31 12.96 -1.54 1.29
C LEU A 31 12.93 -2.07 -0.15
N VAL A 32 12.34 -1.32 -1.08
CA VAL A 32 12.26 -1.68 -2.51
C VAL A 32 13.65 -1.69 -3.16
N MET A 33 14.53 -0.76 -2.79
CA MET A 33 15.90 -0.66 -3.31
C MET A 33 16.78 -1.88 -2.99
N THR A 34 16.38 -2.73 -2.06
CA THR A 34 17.05 -4.03 -1.82
C THR A 34 16.94 -4.99 -3.02
N GLY A 35 16.03 -4.71 -3.97
CA GLY A 35 15.78 -5.53 -5.15
C GLY A 35 14.98 -6.80 -4.85
N TRP A 36 14.34 -6.90 -3.69
CA TRP A 36 13.38 -7.95 -3.36
C TRP A 36 11.95 -7.39 -3.42
N PRO A 37 10.94 -8.17 -3.85
CA PRO A 37 9.55 -7.74 -3.78
C PRO A 37 9.12 -7.45 -2.34
N VAL A 38 8.46 -6.32 -2.12
CA VAL A 38 7.97 -5.90 -0.81
C VAL A 38 6.47 -6.18 -0.70
N LEU A 39 6.08 -6.84 0.39
CA LEU A 39 4.69 -7.04 0.82
C LEU A 39 4.34 -6.01 1.89
N MET A 40 3.15 -5.41 1.79
CA MET A 40 2.62 -4.46 2.77
C MET A 40 1.29 -4.96 3.36
N ALA A 41 1.22 -5.06 4.68
CA ALA A 41 0.03 -5.44 5.42
C ALA A 41 -0.44 -4.29 6.32
N LEU A 42 -1.22 -3.36 5.75
CA LEU A 42 -1.64 -2.10 6.38
C LEU A 42 -3.11 -2.08 6.80
N SER A 43 -3.93 -2.94 6.19
CA SER A 43 -5.39 -2.93 6.39
C SER A 43 -5.76 -3.24 7.85
N ASN A 44 -6.59 -2.36 8.40
CA ASN A 44 -7.15 -2.43 9.75
C ASN A 44 -6.13 -2.37 10.89
N LYS A 45 -4.90 -1.93 10.60
CA LYS A 45 -3.80 -1.81 11.57
C LYS A 45 -3.96 -0.59 12.50
N ASP A 46 -3.38 -0.70 13.69
CA ASP A 46 -3.47 0.35 14.72
C ASP A 46 -2.71 1.59 14.31
N VAL A 47 -1.62 1.48 13.54
CA VAL A 47 -0.96 2.65 12.93
C VAL A 47 -1.94 3.56 12.18
N VAL A 48 -2.99 3.02 11.54
CA VAL A 48 -4.02 3.85 10.88
C VAL A 48 -4.97 4.47 11.90
N GLY A 49 -5.51 3.66 12.80
CA GLY A 49 -6.48 4.10 13.82
C GLY A 49 -5.90 5.14 14.77
N GLU A 50 -4.71 4.90 15.31
CA GLU A 50 -3.98 5.81 16.20
C GLU A 50 -3.57 7.11 15.50
N THR A 51 -3.15 7.04 14.23
CA THR A 51 -2.75 8.24 13.47
C THR A 51 -3.94 9.16 13.20
N LEU A 52 -5.11 8.60 12.89
CA LEU A 52 -6.29 9.37 12.49
C LEU A 52 -7.29 9.59 13.63
N GLY A 53 -7.12 8.93 14.77
CA GLY A 53 -8.05 8.99 15.90
C GLY A 53 -9.39 8.33 15.60
N VAL A 54 -9.39 7.20 14.87
CA VAL A 54 -10.60 6.51 14.40
C VAL A 54 -10.66 5.04 14.80
N ASP A 55 -11.88 4.54 14.96
CA ASP A 55 -12.15 3.15 15.30
C ASP A 55 -11.93 2.21 14.10
N LEU A 56 -11.85 0.91 14.38
CA LEU A 56 -11.57 -0.14 13.39
C LEU A 56 -12.41 -0.03 12.11
N THR A 57 -13.70 0.26 12.23
CA THR A 57 -14.65 0.33 11.11
C THR A 57 -14.46 1.56 10.22
N GLU A 58 -13.68 2.54 10.67
CA GLU A 58 -13.44 3.82 10.00
C GLU A 58 -11.99 3.93 9.46
N ARG A 59 -11.23 2.82 9.47
CA ARG A 59 -9.82 2.80 9.02
C ARG A 59 -9.66 2.67 7.50
N LEU A 60 -10.74 2.57 6.73
CA LEU A 60 -10.66 2.26 5.30
C LEU A 60 -9.92 3.36 4.52
N GLU A 61 -10.32 4.61 4.69
CA GLU A 61 -9.75 5.77 3.98
C GLU A 61 -8.25 5.89 4.26
N GLY A 62 -7.84 5.77 5.53
CA GLY A 62 -6.44 5.79 5.93
C GLY A 62 -5.65 4.60 5.37
N THR A 63 -6.25 3.40 5.37
CA THR A 63 -5.66 2.19 4.78
C THR A 63 -5.42 2.38 3.28
N LEU A 64 -6.40 2.91 2.56
CA LEU A 64 -6.31 3.14 1.12
C LEU A 64 -5.26 4.21 0.78
N ALA A 65 -5.19 5.29 1.57
CA ALA A 65 -4.16 6.31 1.43
C ALA A 65 -2.75 5.75 1.62
N ALA A 66 -2.51 5.01 2.71
CA ALA A 66 -1.21 4.39 2.97
C ALA A 66 -0.84 3.35 1.90
N THR A 67 -1.83 2.59 1.43
CA THR A 67 -1.65 1.62 0.32
C THR A 67 -1.25 2.32 -0.98
N ALA A 68 -1.90 3.43 -1.32
CA ALA A 68 -1.58 4.20 -2.53
C ALA A 68 -0.13 4.70 -2.50
N LEU A 69 0.32 5.25 -1.37
CA LEU A 69 1.69 5.75 -1.20
C LEU A 69 2.72 4.61 -1.26
N ALA A 70 2.45 3.49 -0.58
CA ALA A 70 3.34 2.33 -0.62
C ALA A 70 3.43 1.71 -2.03
N ALA A 71 2.32 1.65 -2.77
CA ALA A 71 2.30 1.21 -4.16
C ALA A 71 3.09 2.16 -5.07
N ALA A 72 2.90 3.46 -4.91
CA ALA A 72 3.64 4.47 -5.66
C ALA A 72 5.15 4.40 -5.38
N ALA A 73 5.55 4.04 -4.16
CA ALA A 73 6.94 3.82 -3.76
C ALA A 73 7.51 2.45 -4.22
N GLY A 74 6.72 1.60 -4.87
CA GLY A 74 7.19 0.37 -5.51
C GLY A 74 6.89 -0.94 -4.77
N ALA A 75 6.11 -0.92 -3.68
CA ALA A 75 5.64 -2.16 -3.06
C ALA A 75 4.79 -2.99 -4.04
N ARG A 76 4.90 -4.31 -3.96
CA ARG A 76 4.42 -5.23 -5.02
C ARG A 76 3.29 -6.15 -4.60
N MET A 77 3.10 -6.36 -3.30
CA MET A 77 2.04 -7.21 -2.77
C MET A 77 1.37 -6.53 -1.58
N PHE A 78 0.05 -6.69 -1.47
CA PHE A 78 -0.75 -6.08 -0.41
C PHE A 78 -1.65 -7.12 0.23
N ARG A 79 -1.56 -7.26 1.56
CA ARG A 79 -2.49 -8.06 2.36
C ARG A 79 -3.58 -7.15 2.89
N VAL A 80 -4.83 -7.38 2.48
CA VAL A 80 -5.97 -6.50 2.80
C VAL A 80 -7.23 -7.29 3.11
N HIS A 81 -8.14 -6.67 3.87
CA HIS A 81 -9.49 -7.19 4.09
C HIS A 81 -10.45 -6.70 2.97
N GLU A 82 -10.35 -5.42 2.58
CA GLU A 82 -11.22 -4.75 1.60
C GLU A 82 -10.63 -4.83 0.18
N VAL A 83 -10.69 -6.03 -0.42
CA VAL A 83 -10.02 -6.35 -1.70
C VAL A 83 -10.48 -5.44 -2.85
N ALA A 84 -11.80 -5.24 -3.01
CA ALA A 84 -12.34 -4.49 -4.14
C ALA A 84 -11.91 -3.01 -4.12
N ALA A 85 -11.95 -2.37 -2.95
CA ALA A 85 -11.52 -0.98 -2.78
C ALA A 85 -10.01 -0.85 -3.00
N THR A 86 -9.22 -1.73 -2.39
CA THR A 86 -7.76 -1.76 -2.54
C THR A 86 -7.35 -1.93 -4.00
N ARG A 87 -7.97 -2.88 -4.72
CA ARG A 87 -7.69 -3.11 -6.14
C ARG A 87 -7.90 -1.85 -6.97
N ARG A 88 -8.99 -1.11 -6.76
CA ARG A 88 -9.27 0.14 -7.48
C ARG A 88 -8.20 1.21 -7.21
N VAL A 89 -7.72 1.31 -5.97
CA VAL A 89 -6.61 2.21 -5.62
C VAL A 89 -5.33 1.83 -6.35
N LEU A 90 -4.96 0.54 -6.34
CA LEU A 90 -3.76 0.06 -7.03
C LEU A 90 -3.85 0.25 -8.55
N GLU A 91 -5.02 -0.02 -9.15
CA GLU A 91 -5.26 0.23 -10.58
C GLU A 91 -5.15 1.73 -10.91
N MET A 92 -5.67 2.60 -10.04
CA MET A 92 -5.57 4.06 -10.21
C MET A 92 -4.13 4.55 -10.11
N VAL A 93 -3.37 4.09 -9.09
CA VAL A 93 -1.94 4.43 -8.94
C VAL A 93 -1.15 3.97 -10.17
N ALA A 94 -1.35 2.73 -10.61
CA ALA A 94 -0.69 2.20 -11.81
C ALA A 94 -1.05 2.99 -13.07
N SER A 95 -2.28 3.48 -13.19
CA SER A 95 -2.69 4.34 -14.30
C SER A 95 -2.11 5.74 -14.23
N ILE A 96 -2.02 6.36 -13.05
CA ILE A 96 -1.33 7.65 -12.85
C ILE A 96 0.14 7.54 -13.23
N GLN A 97 0.79 6.43 -12.88
CA GLN A 97 2.20 6.18 -13.20
C GLN A 97 2.43 5.73 -14.66
N GLY A 98 1.38 5.59 -15.47
CA GLY A 98 1.50 5.18 -16.88
C GLY A 98 1.80 3.69 -17.09
N VAL A 99 1.76 2.87 -16.03
CA VAL A 99 1.99 1.41 -16.10
C VAL A 99 0.75 0.69 -16.64
N ARG A 100 -0.43 1.26 -16.44
CA ARG A 100 -1.72 0.70 -16.86
C ARG A 100 -2.55 1.74 -17.63
N PRO A 101 -2.98 1.50 -18.88
CA PRO A 101 -3.88 2.43 -19.57
C PRO A 101 -5.25 2.50 -18.87
N PRO A 102 -5.98 3.62 -19.00
CA PRO A 102 -7.37 3.68 -18.53
C PRO A 102 -8.22 2.62 -19.24
N THR A 103 -9.19 2.04 -18.53
CA THR A 103 -10.09 1.01 -19.10
C THR A 103 -10.93 1.56 -20.25
N ARG A 104 -11.32 2.85 -20.19
CA ARG A 104 -12.12 3.54 -21.21
C ARG A 104 -11.75 5.03 -21.23
N THR A 105 -11.68 5.62 -22.42
CA THR A 105 -11.49 7.06 -22.65
C THR A 105 -12.65 7.58 -23.49
N VAL A 106 -13.72 8.04 -22.83
CA VAL A 106 -14.96 8.44 -23.53
C VAL A 106 -15.09 9.95 -23.70
N ARG A 107 -14.45 10.74 -22.82
CA ARG A 107 -14.51 12.21 -22.85
C ARG A 107 -13.32 12.78 -23.63
N GLY A 108 -13.54 13.85 -24.40
CA GLY A 108 -12.48 14.68 -24.98
C GLY A 108 -11.75 14.10 -26.21
N LEU A 109 -12.34 13.13 -26.91
CA LEU A 109 -11.81 12.56 -28.16
C LEU A 109 -12.71 12.87 -29.39
N ALA A 110 -13.33 14.06 -29.40
CA ALA A 110 -14.06 14.59 -30.54
C ALA A 110 -13.18 15.54 -31.36
#